data_AF-Q3JWL4-F1
#
_entry.id   AF-Q3JWL4-F1
#
_cell.length_a   1.000
_cell.length_b   1.000
_cell.length_c   1.000
_cell.angle_alpha   90.00
_cell.angle_beta   90.00
_cell.angle_gamma   90.00
#
_symmetry.space_group_name_H-M   'P 1'
#
loop_
_entity.id
_entity.type
_entity.pdbx_description
1 polymer ?
#
loop_
_entity_poly.entity_id
_entity_poly.type
_entity_poly.pdbx_seq_one_letter_code
_entity_poly.pdbx_strand_id
1 'polypeptide(L)' 'MWATRSNDVHDYFLSPGATLKLRRGERLWLSADGATSACVSFSAIAPPQQAAPRGVARFASWLSAHWRDGWRTV' A
#
# COMPACT_ATOMS: atom_id res chain seq x y z
N MET A 1 -6.19 -8.90 -7.94
CA MET A 1 -6.25 -7.65 -7.13
C MET A 1 -6.34 -6.49 -8.10
N TRP A 2 -7.13 -5.49 -7.81
CA TRP A 2 -7.20 -4.25 -8.59
C TRP A 2 -6.33 -3.17 -7.95
N ALA A 3 -5.63 -2.41 -8.79
CA ALA A 3 -4.75 -1.34 -8.39
C ALA A 3 -4.99 -0.09 -9.22
N THR A 4 -5.28 1.02 -8.54
CA THR A 4 -5.49 2.34 -9.16
C THR A 4 -4.39 3.28 -8.70
N ARG A 5 -3.78 4.03 -9.63
CA ARG A 5 -2.68 4.95 -9.34
C ARG A 5 -3.16 6.39 -9.42
N SER A 6 -2.65 7.28 -8.59
CA SER A 6 -3.07 8.70 -8.61
C SER A 6 -2.69 9.45 -9.88
N ASN A 7 -1.68 8.97 -10.59
CA ASN A 7 -1.13 9.63 -11.78
C ASN A 7 -1.30 8.77 -13.04
N ASP A 8 -2.25 7.83 -13.00
CA ASP A 8 -2.61 7.00 -14.15
C ASP A 8 -4.13 7.00 -14.31
N VAL A 9 -4.58 6.91 -15.55
CA VAL A 9 -6.00 6.81 -15.90
C VAL A 9 -6.45 5.35 -15.91
N HIS A 10 -5.51 4.41 -15.98
CA HIS A 10 -5.81 2.99 -16.08
C HIS A 10 -5.77 2.30 -14.72
N ASP A 11 -6.74 1.43 -14.52
CA ASP A 11 -6.72 0.43 -13.45
C ASP A 11 -5.94 -0.80 -13.91
N TYR A 12 -5.17 -1.35 -12.98
CA TYR A 12 -4.33 -2.51 -13.20
C TYR A 12 -4.90 -3.71 -12.47
N PHE A 13 -5.01 -4.83 -13.18
CA PHE A 13 -5.18 -6.13 -12.53
C PHE A 13 -3.81 -6.70 -12.15
N LEU A 14 -3.57 -6.87 -10.86
CA LEU A 14 -2.40 -7.52 -10.29
C LEU A 14 -2.71 -8.99 -9.99
N SER A 15 -2.05 -9.87 -10.73
CA SER A 15 -1.99 -11.31 -10.46
C SER A 15 -1.03 -11.62 -9.30
N PRO A 16 -1.16 -12.77 -8.62
CA PRO A 16 -0.19 -13.20 -7.61
C PRO A 16 1.25 -13.18 -8.15
N GLY A 17 2.16 -12.57 -7.40
CA GLY A 17 3.57 -12.40 -7.79
C GLY A 17 3.85 -11.21 -8.71
N ALA A 18 2.82 -10.53 -9.24
CA ALA A 18 3.02 -9.30 -9.99
C ALA A 18 3.58 -8.19 -9.08
N THR A 19 4.47 -7.36 -9.63
CA THR A 19 5.08 -6.23 -8.92
C THR A 19 4.79 -4.93 -9.66
N LEU A 20 4.45 -3.89 -8.91
CA LEU A 20 4.26 -2.54 -9.43
C LEU A 20 5.28 -1.58 -8.81
N LYS A 21 5.97 -0.80 -9.64
CA LYS A 21 6.89 0.24 -9.17
C LYS A 21 6.14 1.56 -8.99
N LEU A 22 6.19 2.09 -7.78
CA LEU A 22 5.64 3.40 -7.44
C LEU A 22 6.73 4.48 -7.47
N ARG A 23 6.36 5.66 -7.94
CA ARG A 23 7.19 6.87 -7.83
C ARG A 23 7.05 7.47 -6.44
N ARG A 24 8.06 8.25 -6.01
CA ARG A 24 8.01 8.93 -4.71
C ARG A 24 6.85 9.93 -4.70
N GLY A 25 6.01 9.84 -3.67
CA GLY A 25 4.84 10.71 -3.51
C GLY A 25 3.59 10.27 -4.28
N GLU A 26 3.68 9.17 -5.03
CA GLU A 26 2.53 8.58 -5.71
C GLU A 26 1.59 7.90 -4.70
N ARG A 27 0.27 8.04 -4.91
CA ARG A 27 -0.73 7.32 -4.12
C ARG A 27 -1.22 6.12 -4.92
N LEU A 28 -1.42 5.02 -4.20
CA LEU A 28 -1.90 3.76 -4.74
C LEU A 28 -3.11 3.32 -3.93
N TRP A 29 -4.19 2.96 -4.63
CA TRP A 29 -5.36 2.31 -4.05
C TRP A 29 -5.39 0.86 -4.48
N LEU A 30 -5.68 -0.03 -3.54
CA LEU A 30 -5.72 -1.46 -3.76
C LEU A 30 -7.08 -2.00 -3.34
N SER A 31 -7.67 -2.84 -4.18
CA SER A 31 -8.88 -3.59 -3.86
C SER A 31 -8.65 -5.07 -4.14
N ALA A 32 -9.02 -5.91 -3.19
CA ALA A 32 -9.05 -7.34 -3.38
C ALA A 32 -10.48 -7.75 -3.75
N ASP A 33 -10.60 -8.61 -4.75
CA ASP A 33 -11.86 -9.20 -5.17
C ASP A 33 -11.72 -10.72 -5.06
N GLY A 34 -12.79 -11.39 -4.61
CA GLY A 34 -12.86 -12.84 -4.38
C GLY A 34 -12.88 -13.26 -2.90
N ALA A 35 -13.02 -14.58 -2.70
CA ALA A 35 -13.21 -15.19 -1.37
C ALA A 35 -11.91 -15.33 -0.55
N THR A 36 -10.75 -15.06 -1.15
CA THR A 36 -9.44 -15.23 -0.52
C THR A 36 -8.80 -13.87 -0.23
N SER A 37 -8.27 -13.70 0.98
CA SER A 37 -7.49 -12.51 1.33
C SER A 37 -6.29 -12.33 0.40
N ALA A 38 -6.10 -11.12 -0.10
CA ALA A 38 -4.93 -10.78 -0.89
C ALA A 38 -3.79 -10.27 0.01
N CYS A 39 -2.59 -10.81 -0.17
CA CYS A 39 -1.39 -10.37 0.54
C CYS A 39 -0.52 -9.50 -0.37
N VAL A 40 -0.04 -8.37 0.16
CA VAL A 40 0.88 -7.47 -0.55
C VAL A 40 2.04 -7.08 0.34
N SER A 41 3.21 -6.92 -0.28
CA SER A 41 4.42 -6.42 0.39
C SER A 41 4.83 -5.10 -0.24
N PHE A 42 5.23 -4.15 0.60
CA PHE A 42 5.79 -2.87 0.16
C PHE A 42 7.28 -2.85 0.49
N SER A 43 8.10 -2.58 -0.52
CA SER A 43 9.53 -2.38 -0.35
C SER A 43 9.94 -0.99 -0.83
N ALA A 44 10.78 -0.33 -0.05
CA ALA A 44 11.33 0.98 -0.38
C ALA A 44 12.84 0.94 -0.15
N ILE A 45 13.61 1.37 -1.14
CA ILE A 45 15.06 1.54 -1.00
C ILE A 45 15.29 2.88 -0.29
N ALA A 46 15.53 2.86 1.02
CA ALA A 46 15.91 4.05 1.76
C ALA A 46 17.44 4.27 1.62
N PRO A 47 17.91 5.49 1.28
CA PRO A 47 19.34 5.78 1.29
C PRO A 47 19.92 5.58 2.70
N PRO A 48 21.15 5.04 2.84
CA PRO A 48 21.72 4.64 4.12
C PRO A 48 21.95 5.78 5.13
N GLN A 49 21.83 7.05 4.72
CA GLN A 49 22.16 8.20 5.55
C GLN A 49 21.02 8.68 6.48
N GLN A 50 19.83 8.06 6.42
CA GLN A 50 18.67 8.44 7.24
C GLN A 50 17.92 7.25 7.84
N ALA A 51 18.64 6.18 8.20
CA ALA A 51 18.12 5.06 9.00
C ALA A 51 17.85 5.46 10.47
N ALA A 52 17.31 6.66 10.70
CA ALA A 52 16.64 6.99 11.95
C ALA A 52 15.23 6.37 11.92
N PRO A 53 14.66 5.93 13.05
CA PRO A 53 13.40 5.17 13.13
C PRO A 53 12.12 5.91 12.66
N ARG A 54 12.25 7.06 11.99
CA ARG A 54 11.14 7.85 11.46
C ARG A 54 10.31 7.15 10.37
N GLY A 55 10.92 6.24 9.59
CA GLY A 55 10.21 5.52 8.53
C GLY A 55 9.16 4.55 9.07
N VAL A 56 9.52 3.77 10.09
CA VAL A 56 8.64 2.79 10.74
C VAL A 56 7.55 3.49 11.54
N ALA A 57 7.86 4.60 12.22
CA ALA A 57 6.90 5.35 13.01
C ALA A 57 5.76 5.98 12.16
N ARG A 58 6.07 6.50 10.96
CA ARG A 58 5.03 7.03 10.03
C ARG A 58 4.17 5.93 9.42
N PHE A 59 4.76 4.77 9.15
CA PHE A 59 4.02 3.63 8.61
C PHE A 59 3.09 3.03 9.67
N ALA A 60 3.59 2.91 10.92
CA ALA A 60 2.81 2.44 12.05
C ALA A 60 1.66 3.40 12.42
N SER A 61 1.88 4.72 12.36
CA SER A 61 0.83 5.71 12.62
C SER A 61 -0.25 5.75 11.53
N TRP A 62 0.11 5.54 10.26
CA TRP A 62 -0.85 5.40 9.17
C TRP A 62 -1.67 4.10 9.28
N LEU A 63 -1.01 2.98 9.62
CA LEU A 63 -1.68 1.69 9.80
C LEU A 63 -2.67 1.72 10.98
N SER A 64 -2.28 2.35 12.09
CA SER A 64 -3.14 2.50 13.27
C SER A 64 -4.29 3.49 13.09
N ALA A 65 -4.12 4.54 12.28
CA ALA A 65 -5.24 5.40 11.86
C ALA A 65 -6.27 4.63 11.02
N HIS A 66 -5.82 3.75 10.12
CA HIS A 66 -6.72 2.91 9.32
C HIS A 66 -7.42 1.80 10.12
N TRP A 67 -6.83 1.37 11.24
CA TRP A 67 -7.45 0.36 12.12
C TRP A 67 -8.52 0.94 13.05
N ARG A 68 -8.45 2.23 13.41
CA ARG A 68 -9.42 2.87 14.31
C ARG A 68 -10.74 3.30 13.64
N ASP A 69 -10.76 3.52 12.33
CA ASP A 69 -11.91 4.13 11.63
C ASP A 69 -12.78 3.15 10.80
N GLY A 70 -12.55 1.82 10.89
CA GLY A 70 -13.12 0.89 9.90
C GLY A 70 -13.71 -0.43 10.39
N TRP A 71 -13.68 -0.74 11.69
CA TRP A 71 -14.35 -1.94 12.21
C TRP A 71 -15.77 -1.59 12.67
N ARG A 72 -16.59 -1.14 11.73
CA ARG A 72 -18.06 -1.18 11.82
C ARG A 72 -18.59 -1.82 10.56
N THR A 73 -18.59 -3.14 10.55
CA THR A 73 -19.64 -3.90 9.86
C THR A 73 -20.87 -3.88 10.77
N VAL A 74 -21.95 -3.25 10.30
CA VAL A 74 -23.35 -3.24 10.83
C VAL A 74 -23.53 -2.92 12.33
#